data_AF-A0A6L8EB99-F1
#
_entry.id   AF-A0A6L8EB99-F1
#
_cell.length_a   1.000
_cell.length_b   1.000
_cell.length_c   1.000
_cell.angle_alpha   90.00
_cell.angle_beta   90.00
_cell.angle_gamma   90.00
#
_symmetry.space_group_name_H-M   'P 1'
#
loop_
_entity.id
_entity.type
_entity.pdbx_description
1 polymer ?
#
loop_
_entity_poly.entity_id
_entity_poly.type
_entity_poly.pdbx_seq_one_letter_code
_entity_poly.pdbx_strand_id
1 'polypeptide(L)'
;MPHPVKLTDAAAGDVGDIWEYIGKHDSQGAADHVLTRFEEAFSSLSEQPSRGTFPKELLELGLREYREIFFKPYRIIFRLQDDIVYVLAIADGRRDMRALLERRLLRV
;
A
#
# COMPACT_ATOMS: atom_id res chain seq x y z
N MET A 1 -10.44 -2.29 -19.02
CA MET A 1 -11.47 -2.57 -17.98
C MET A 1 -10.82 -2.31 -16.62
N PRO A 2 -11.58 -1.86 -15.61
CA PRO A 2 -11.05 -1.68 -14.26
C PRO A 2 -10.59 -3.03 -13.67
N HIS A 3 -9.50 -3.01 -12.90
CA HIS A 3 -8.89 -4.18 -12.27
C HIS A 3 -9.39 -4.28 -10.83
N PRO A 4 -10.03 -5.39 -10.40
CA PRO A 4 -10.44 -5.54 -9.02
C PRO A 4 -9.26 -5.34 -8.07
N VAL A 5 -9.44 -4.53 -7.03
CA VAL A 5 -8.43 -4.31 -5.99
C VAL A 5 -8.80 -5.17 -4.79
N LYS A 6 -7.88 -6.03 -4.36
CA LYS A 6 -8.02 -6.89 -3.18
C LYS A 6 -6.90 -6.60 -2.21
N LEU A 7 -7.26 -6.32 -0.97
CA LEU A 7 -6.29 -6.20 0.13
C LEU A 7 -6.06 -7.58 0.71
N THR A 8 -4.81 -7.91 1.02
CA THR A 8 -4.51 -8.99 1.95
C THR A 8 -4.95 -8.61 3.36
N ASP A 9 -5.13 -9.58 4.24
CA ASP A 9 -5.43 -9.32 5.65
C ASP A 9 -4.37 -8.41 6.30
N ALA A 10 -3.11 -8.57 5.92
CA ALA A 10 -2.01 -7.73 6.38
C ALA A 10 -2.15 -6.27 5.91
N ALA A 11 -2.54 -6.05 4.64
CA ALA A 11 -2.77 -4.71 4.11
C ALA A 11 -4.04 -4.06 4.71
N ALA A 12 -5.09 -4.84 4.97
CA ALA A 12 -6.27 -4.35 5.67
C ALA A 12 -5.92 -3.93 7.12
N GLY A 13 -5.10 -4.72 7.80
CA GLY A 13 -4.55 -4.37 9.12
C GLY A 13 -3.74 -3.08 9.08
N ASP A 14 -2.92 -2.86 8.05
CA ASP A 14 -2.16 -1.62 7.91
C ASP A 14 -3.04 -0.38 7.85
N VAL A 15 -4.17 -0.44 7.14
CA VAL A 15 -5.14 0.67 7.10
C VAL A 15 -5.69 0.94 8.50
N GLY A 16 -6.05 -0.11 9.24
CA GLY A 16 -6.54 0.00 10.61
C GLY A 16 -5.52 0.61 11.56
N ASP A 17 -4.27 0.12 11.53
CA ASP A 17 -3.17 0.62 12.35
C ASP A 17 -2.89 2.11 12.06
N ILE A 18 -2.92 2.50 10.78
CA ILE A 18 -2.74 3.90 10.36
C ILE A 18 -3.89 4.77 10.87
N TRP A 19 -5.13 4.33 10.69
CA TRP A 19 -6.31 5.06 11.17
C TRP A 19 -6.27 5.24 12.69
N GLU A 20 -5.99 4.17 13.44
CA GLU A 20 -5.93 4.21 14.90
C GLU A 20 -4.80 5.13 15.38
N TYR A 21 -3.63 5.08 14.72
CA TYR A 21 -2.51 5.95 15.03
C TYR A 21 -2.88 7.43 14.81
N ILE A 22 -3.47 7.79 13.67
CA ILE A 22 -3.88 9.17 13.40
C ILE A 22 -4.95 9.63 14.40
N GLY A 23 -5.94 8.79 14.70
CA GLY A 23 -6.99 9.11 15.67
C GLY A 23 -6.44 9.40 17.07
N LYS A 24 -5.40 8.67 17.48
CA LYS A 24 -4.72 8.87 18.77
C LYS A 24 -3.79 10.09 18.81
N HIS A 25 -3.13 10.42 17.70
CA HIS A 25 -2.03 11.40 17.68
C HIS A 25 -2.35 12.73 16.99
N ASP A 26 -3.44 12.81 16.24
CA ASP A 26 -3.89 14.02 15.55
C ASP A 26 -5.35 14.30 15.91
N SER A 27 -6.28 13.62 15.26
CA SER A 27 -7.72 13.77 15.50
C SER A 27 -8.52 12.66 14.80
N GLN A 28 -9.72 12.41 15.30
CA GLN A 28 -10.65 11.46 14.66
C GLN A 28 -11.02 11.89 13.23
N GLY A 29 -11.21 13.19 13.00
CA GLY A 29 -11.52 13.71 11.67
C GLY A 29 -10.38 13.51 10.66
N ALA A 30 -9.12 13.64 11.10
CA ALA A 30 -7.97 13.33 10.26
C ALA A 30 -7.87 11.82 9.95
N ALA A 31 -8.24 10.96 10.91
CA ALA A 31 -8.28 9.52 10.72
C ALA A 31 -9.35 9.14 9.67
N ASP A 32 -10.57 9.65 9.81
CA ASP A 32 -11.64 9.37 8.84
C ASP A 32 -11.30 9.91 7.45
N HIS A 33 -10.66 11.08 7.40
CA HIS A 33 -10.17 11.64 6.14
C HIS A 33 -9.15 10.72 5.46
N VAL A 34 -8.21 10.11 6.21
CA VAL A 34 -7.23 9.21 5.59
C VAL A 34 -7.87 7.97 4.95
N LEU A 35 -8.98 7.46 5.51
CA LEU A 35 -9.71 6.33 4.92
C LEU A 35 -10.29 6.71 3.55
N THR A 36 -10.94 7.87 3.45
CA THR A 36 -11.43 8.38 2.16
C THR A 36 -10.30 8.49 1.14
N ARG A 37 -9.13 8.95 1.56
CA ARG A 37 -7.97 9.04 0.67
C ARG A 37 -7.44 7.67 0.23
N PHE A 38 -7.50 6.64 1.08
CA PHE A 38 -7.18 5.27 0.68
C PHE A 38 -8.18 4.73 -0.34
N GLU A 39 -9.48 4.96 -0.14
CA GLU A 39 -10.52 4.57 -1.10
C GLU A 39 -10.29 5.22 -2.47
N GLU A 40 -9.99 6.51 -2.51
CA GLU A 40 -9.63 7.22 -3.75
C GLU A 40 -8.37 6.61 -4.40
N ALA A 41 -7.35 6.29 -3.60
CA ALA A 41 -6.12 5.68 -4.10
C ALA A 41 -6.38 4.30 -4.72
N PHE A 42 -7.21 3.47 -4.09
CA PHE A 42 -7.59 2.15 -4.60
C PHE A 42 -8.46 2.26 -5.85
N SER A 43 -9.42 3.19 -5.88
CA SER A 43 -10.23 3.45 -7.07
C SER A 43 -9.35 3.85 -8.27
N SER A 44 -8.45 4.81 -8.07
CA SER A 44 -7.48 5.21 -9.11
C SER A 44 -6.53 4.07 -9.50
N LEU A 45 -6.18 3.19 -8.56
CA LEU A 45 -5.33 2.03 -8.84
C LEU A 45 -6.06 0.96 -9.67
N SER A 46 -7.36 0.75 -9.43
CA SER A 46 -8.22 -0.13 -10.22
C SER A 46 -8.24 0.27 -11.69
N GLU A 47 -8.35 1.58 -11.96
CA GLU A 47 -8.41 2.11 -13.32
C GLU A 47 -7.07 2.01 -14.06
N GLN A 48 -5.96 2.31 -13.38
CA GLN A 48 -4.65 2.43 -14.01
C GLN A 48 -3.54 1.79 -13.17
N PRO A 49 -3.49 0.46 -13.01
CA PRO A 49 -2.49 -0.18 -12.17
C PRO A 49 -1.07 -0.13 -12.76
N SER A 50 -0.94 0.05 -14.07
CA SER A 50 0.36 0.19 -14.73
C SER A 50 1.11 1.48 -14.38
N ARG A 51 0.44 2.48 -13.76
CA ARG A 51 1.08 3.71 -13.26
C ARG A 51 2.02 3.47 -12.07
N GLY A 52 1.91 2.31 -11.43
CA GLY A 52 2.74 1.96 -10.29
C GLY A 52 4.21 1.81 -10.68
N THR A 53 5.09 2.41 -9.89
CA THR A 53 6.55 2.32 -10.05
C THR A 53 7.08 1.08 -9.33
N PHE A 54 8.35 0.73 -9.53
CA PHE A 54 8.97 -0.38 -8.80
C PHE A 54 9.54 0.14 -7.46
N PRO A 55 9.22 -0.50 -6.32
CA PRO A 55 9.89 -0.21 -5.05
C PRO A 55 11.38 -0.49 -5.20
N LYS A 56 12.23 0.51 -4.95
CA LYS A 56 13.69 0.38 -5.13
C LYS A 56 14.25 -0.78 -4.30
N GLU A 57 13.73 -0.93 -3.09
CA GLU A 57 14.11 -1.97 -2.13
C GLU A 57 13.88 -3.37 -2.67
N LEU A 58 12.79 -3.60 -3.41
CA LEU A 58 12.46 -4.89 -4.02
C LEU A 58 13.13 -5.06 -5.39
N LEU A 59 13.29 -3.97 -6.13
CA LEU A 59 13.97 -3.96 -7.42
C LEU A 59 15.44 -4.38 -7.29
N GLU A 60 16.13 -3.92 -6.24
CA GLU A 60 17.51 -4.31 -5.90
C GLU A 60 17.65 -5.82 -5.61
N LEU A 61 16.57 -6.46 -5.18
CA LEU A 61 16.50 -7.91 -4.94
C LEU A 61 16.06 -8.69 -6.18
N GLY A 62 15.84 -8.02 -7.32
CA GLY A 62 15.37 -8.63 -8.55
C GLY A 62 13.86 -8.90 -8.61
N LEU A 63 13.10 -8.49 -7.60
CA LEU A 63 11.67 -8.76 -7.49
C LEU A 63 10.85 -7.72 -8.27
N ARG A 64 10.69 -7.96 -9.58
CA ARG A 64 10.06 -7.03 -10.53
C ARG A 64 8.54 -7.16 -10.64
N GLU A 65 7.93 -8.13 -9.97
CA GLU A 65 6.47 -8.31 -9.95
C GLU A 65 5.74 -7.33 -9.03
N TYR A 66 6.47 -6.72 -8.09
CA TYR A 66 5.93 -5.74 -7.14
C TYR A 66 5.98 -4.34 -7.71
N ARG A 67 4.91 -3.60 -7.46
CA ARG A 67 4.74 -2.20 -7.83
C ARG A 67 4.28 -1.42 -6.61
N GLU A 68 4.43 -0.11 -6.69
CA GLU A 68 3.93 0.82 -5.70
C GLU A 68 3.28 2.04 -6.31
N ILE A 69 2.32 2.59 -5.56
CA ILE A 69 1.87 3.96 -5.74
C ILE A 69 2.10 4.75 -4.44
N PHE A 70 2.21 6.05 -4.60
CA PHE A 70 2.37 6.97 -3.49
C PHE A 70 1.04 7.67 -3.20
N PHE A 71 0.62 7.63 -1.95
CA PHE A 71 -0.42 8.46 -1.36
C PHE A 71 0.20 9.12 -0.13
N LYS A 72 0.90 10.26 -0.33
CA LYS A 72 1.82 10.81 0.68
C LYS A 72 1.16 10.95 2.07
N PRO A 73 1.85 10.56 3.15
CA PRO A 73 3.20 9.98 3.19
C PRO A 73 3.25 8.48 2.90
N TYR A 74 2.12 7.83 2.62
CA TYR A 74 1.99 6.39 2.48
C TYR A 74 2.43 5.85 1.11
N ARG A 75 3.01 4.64 1.13
CA ARG A 75 3.33 3.79 -0.01
C ARG A 75 2.37 2.60 0.03
N ILE A 76 1.72 2.31 -1.10
CA ILE A 76 0.85 1.16 -1.27
C ILE A 76 1.58 0.19 -2.19
N ILE A 77 2.02 -0.94 -1.64
CA ILE A 77 2.75 -1.99 -2.37
C ILE A 77 1.74 -3.04 -2.86
N PHE A 78 1.80 -3.37 -4.14
CA PHE A 78 0.89 -4.31 -4.76
C PHE A 78 1.59 -5.15 -5.83
N ARG A 79 0.91 -6.19 -6.30
CA ARG A 79 1.25 -6.93 -7.52
C ARG A 79 0.02 -7.10 -8.39
N LEU A 80 0.23 -7.24 -9.70
CA LEU A 80 -0.82 -7.61 -10.64
C LEU A 80 -0.76 -9.11 -10.90
N GLN A 81 -1.90 -9.80 -10.76
CA GLN A 81 -2.02 -11.21 -11.08
C GLN A 81 -3.44 -11.47 -11.62
N ASP A 82 -3.56 -12.09 -12.79
CA ASP A 82 -4.84 -12.42 -13.43
C ASP A 82 -5.80 -11.21 -13.53
N ASP A 83 -5.27 -10.05 -13.93
CA ASP A 83 -5.97 -8.76 -14.01
C ASP A 83 -6.54 -8.25 -12.67
N ILE A 84 -6.08 -8.80 -11.54
CA ILE A 84 -6.43 -8.36 -10.18
C ILE A 84 -5.22 -7.67 -9.55
N VAL A 85 -5.48 -6.52 -8.93
CA VAL A 85 -4.51 -5.80 -8.10
C VAL A 85 -4.58 -6.37 -6.68
N TYR A 86 -3.51 -7.02 -6.25
CA TYR A 86 -3.36 -7.49 -4.87
C TYR A 86 -2.50 -6.52 -4.09
N VAL A 87 -3.11 -5.77 -3.16
CA VAL A 87 -2.41 -4.89 -2.24
C VAL A 87 -1.87 -5.73 -1.08
N LEU A 88 -0.55 -5.68 -0.90
CA LEU A 88 0.19 -6.56 -0.01
C LEU A 88 0.63 -5.86 1.27
N ALA A 89 0.94 -4.57 1.18
CA ALA A 89 1.37 -3.76 2.31
C ALA A 89 1.04 -2.29 2.09
N ILE A 90 0.69 -1.59 3.16
CA ILE A 90 0.53 -0.14 3.18
C ILE A 90 1.40 0.40 4.30
N ALA A 91 2.30 1.31 3.98
CA ALA A 91 3.31 1.77 4.92
C ALA A 91 3.53 3.27 4.84
N ASP A 92 3.82 3.90 5.98
CA ASP A 92 4.33 5.26 5.99
C ASP A 92 5.75 5.29 5.39
N GLY A 93 5.91 5.93 4.23
CA GLY A 93 7.16 6.01 3.50
C GLY A 93 8.26 6.82 4.21
N ARG A 94 7.95 7.46 5.35
CA ARG A 94 8.94 8.08 6.24
C ARG A 94 9.67 7.07 7.12
N ARG A 95 9.18 5.83 7.24
CA ARG A 95 9.81 4.75 8.01
C ARG A 95 10.86 4.02 7.17
N ASP A 96 11.67 3.17 7.82
CA ASP A 96 12.61 2.30 7.12
C ASP A 96 11.87 1.24 6.28
N MET A 97 11.77 1.53 4.99
CA MET A 97 11.05 0.69 4.04
C MET A 97 11.77 -0.62 3.73
N ARG A 98 13.10 -0.66 3.83
CA ARG A 98 13.86 -1.91 3.62
C ARG A 98 13.52 -2.88 4.74
N ALA A 99 13.69 -2.45 5.99
CA ALA A 99 13.43 -3.29 7.16
C ALA A 99 11.96 -3.76 7.21
N LEU A 100 11.03 -2.89 6.82
CA LEU A 100 9.61 -3.22 6.76
C LEU A 100 9.31 -4.30 5.70
N LEU A 101 9.79 -4.11 4.47
CA LEU A 101 9.51 -5.06 3.37
C LEU A 101 10.21 -6.39 3.56
N GLU A 102 11.43 -6.40 4.11
CA GLU A 102 12.12 -7.64 4.50
C GLU A 102 11.30 -8.43 5.52
N ARG A 103 10.79 -7.76 6.57
CA ARG A 103 9.97 -8.41 7.60
C ARG A 103 8.65 -8.95 7.05
N ARG A 104 8.03 -8.25 6.10
CA ARG A 104 6.66 -8.58 5.64
C ARG A 104 6.60 -9.49 4.43
N LEU A 105 7.53 -9.36 3.50
CA LEU A 105 7.46 -10.03 2.20
C LEU A 105 8.54 -11.09 2.01
N LEU A 106 9.63 -11.05 2.78
CA LEU A 106 10.80 -11.92 2.56
C LEU A 106 11.07 -12.91 3.70
N ARG A 107 10.35 -12.81 4.82
CA ARG A 107 10.38 -13.84 5.85
C ARG A 107 9.50 -15.02 5.40
N VAL A 108 10.16 -16.01 4.81
CA VAL A 108 9.72 -17.42 4.76
C VAL A 108 9.95 -18.11 6.09
#